data_AF-A0A4R0D6L2-F1
#
_entry.id   AF-A0A4R0D6L2-F1
#
_cell.length_a   1.000
_cell.length_b   1.000
_cell.length_c   1.000
_cell.angle_alpha   90.00
_cell.angle_beta   90.00
_cell.angle_gamma   90.00
#
_symmetry.space_group_name_H-M   'P 1'
#
loop_
_entity.id
_entity.type
_entity.pdbx_description
1 polymer ?
#
loop_
_entity_poly.entity_id
_entity_poly.type
_entity_poly.pdbx_seq_one_letter_code
_entity_poly.pdbx_strand_id
1 'polypeptide(L)' 'NLYFIPAYSPELNRIEMVWKQMKYYWRDFQVMTADKIEQWVERVSNQFGKEYMFTF' A
#
# COMPACT_ATOMS: atom_id res chain seq x y z
N ASN A 1 14.87 -11.63 -9.65
CA ASN A 1 15.40 -12.13 -8.37
C ASN A 1 14.20 -12.48 -7.49
N LEU A 2 14.06 -13.75 -7.09
CA LEU A 2 13.03 -14.16 -6.13
C LEU A 2 13.62 -14.04 -4.72
N TYR A 3 12.95 -13.30 -3.85
CA TYR A 3 13.32 -13.19 -2.44
C TYR A 3 12.58 -14.27 -1.65
N PHE A 4 13.30 -15.04 -0.85
CA PHE A 4 12.67 -16.00 0.07
C PHE A 4 11.99 -15.24 1.21
N ILE A 5 10.69 -15.50 1.40
CA ILE A 5 9.91 -14.97 2.53
C ILE A 5 9.48 -16.19 3.36
N PRO A 6 9.92 -16.29 4.63
CA PRO A 6 9.48 -17.37 5.51
C PRO A 6 7.98 -17.28 5.78
N ALA A 7 7.36 -18.43 6.08
CA ALA A 7 5.94 -18.49 6.38
C ALA A 7 5.58 -17.59 7.57
N TYR A 8 4.45 -16.89 7.45
CA TYR A 8 3.90 -16.00 8.49
C TYR A 8 4.78 -14.79 8.87
N SER A 9 5.68 -14.34 7.99
CA SER A 9 6.49 -13.13 8.19
C SER A 9 6.05 -11.95 7.29
N PRO A 10 4.86 -11.38 7.49
CA PRO A 10 4.39 -10.24 6.71
C PRO A 10 5.30 -9.00 6.87
N GLU A 11 5.99 -8.86 7.99
CA GLU A 11 6.97 -7.80 8.26
C GLU A 11 8.18 -7.82 7.31
N LEU A 12 8.48 -8.99 6.72
CA LEU A 12 9.57 -9.14 5.74
C LEU A 12 9.09 -8.84 4.32
N ASN A 13 7.78 -8.74 4.10
CA ASN A 13 7.20 -8.43 2.80
C ASN A 13 6.92 -6.93 2.67
N ARG A 14 7.78 -6.22 1.91
CA ARG A 14 7.70 -4.76 1.72
C ARG A 14 6.33 -4.28 1.22
N ILE A 15 5.60 -5.09 0.45
CA ILE A 15 4.26 -4.72 -0.02
C ILE A 15 3.25 -4.59 1.13
N GLU A 16 3.40 -5.36 2.21
CA GLU A 16 2.54 -5.26 3.39
C GLU A 16 2.69 -3.90 4.09
N MET A 17 3.92 -3.36 4.09
CA MET A 17 4.19 -2.02 4.60
C MET A 17 3.52 -0.95 3.74
N VAL A 18 3.57 -1.09 2.41
CA VAL A 18 2.84 -0.19 1.48
C VAL A 18 1.34 -0.24 1.76
N TRP A 19 0.77 -1.45 1.89
CA TRP A 19 -0.66 -1.62 2.19
C TRP A 19 -1.06 -1.03 3.55
N LYS A 20 -0.19 -1.11 4.56
CA LYS A 20 -0.41 -0.46 5.85
C LYS A 20 -0.45 1.07 5.69
N GLN A 21 0.50 1.64 4.95
CA GLN A 21 0.53 3.08 4.67
C GLN A 21 -0.72 3.55 3.94
N MET A 22 -1.13 2.83 2.89
CA MET A 22 -2.36 3.07 2.16
C MET A 22 -3.58 3.10 3.09
N LYS A 23 -3.78 2.06 3.92
CA LYS A 23 -5.00 1.94 4.73
C LYS A 23 -5.09 2.95 5.86
N TYR A 24 -3.98 3.25 6.53
CA TYR A 24 -4.00 3.95 7.81
C TYR A 24 -3.48 5.39 7.76
N TYR A 25 -2.69 5.75 6.75
CA TYR A 25 -1.97 7.03 6.74
C TYR A 25 -2.26 7.87 5.50
N TRP A 26 -2.32 7.27 4.31
CA TRP A 26 -2.51 8.02 3.05
C TRP A 26 -3.97 8.19 2.64
N ARG A 27 -4.87 7.42 3.25
CA ARG A 27 -6.29 7.47 2.95
C ARG A 27 -7.02 8.32 3.98
N ASP A 28 -7.80 9.27 3.51
CA ASP A 28 -8.76 9.98 4.35
C ASP A 28 -9.80 9.02 4.92
N PHE A 29 -10.26 9.29 6.14
CA PHE A 29 -11.28 8.47 6.79
C PHE A 29 -12.67 8.76 6.23
N GLN A 30 -12.99 8.10 5.11
CA GLN A 30 -14.28 8.22 4.41
C GLN A 30 -14.81 6.86 3.96
N VAL A 31 -16.13 6.76 3.78
CA VAL A 31 -16.77 5.58 3.18
C VAL A 31 -16.67 5.69 1.66
N MET A 32 -16.19 4.63 1.00
CA MET A 32 -16.04 4.56 -0.45
C MET A 32 -16.69 3.29 -0.97
N THR A 33 -17.28 3.38 -2.15
CA THR A 33 -17.71 2.22 -2.93
C THR A 33 -16.50 1.46 -3.48
N ALA A 34 -16.69 0.22 -3.91
CA ALA A 34 -15.60 -0.63 -4.39
C ALA A 34 -14.85 -0.02 -5.59
N ASP A 35 -15.58 0.55 -6.55
CA ASP A 35 -15.02 1.24 -7.73
C ASP A 35 -14.14 2.44 -7.35
N LYS A 36 -14.56 3.20 -6.32
CA LYS A 36 -13.77 4.33 -5.81
C LYS A 36 -12.50 3.85 -5.13
N ILE A 37 -12.55 2.72 -4.41
CA ILE A 37 -11.36 2.13 -3.78
C ILE A 37 -10.36 1.69 -4.85
N GLU A 38 -10.81 1.03 -5.91
CA GLU A 38 -9.97 0.60 -7.02
C GLU A 38 -9.26 1.78 -7.69
N GLN A 39 -10.00 2.82 -8.07
CA GLN A 39 -9.43 4.04 -8.66
C GLN A 39 -8.44 4.73 -7.72
N TRP A 40 -8.72 4.73 -6.41
CA TRP A 40 -7.81 5.31 -5.43
C TRP A 40 -6.52 4.49 -5.28
N VAL A 41 -6.61 3.16 -5.25
CA VAL A 41 -5.43 2.27 -5.25
C VAL A 41 -4.59 2.49 -6.50
N GLU A 42 -5.21 2.60 -7.67
CA GLU A 42 -4.53 2.88 -8.93
C GLU A 42 -3.82 4.24 -8.90
N ARG A 43 -4.50 5.28 -8.40
CA ARG A 43 -3.90 6.62 -8.23
C ARG A 43 -2.68 6.59 -7.32
N VAL A 44 -2.79 5.98 -6.14
CA VAL A 44 -1.67 5.90 -5.19
C VAL A 44 -0.51 5.11 -5.79
N SER A 45 -0.80 4.01 -6.49
CA SER A 45 0.22 3.19 -7.17
C SER A 45 0.97 3.97 -8.23
N ASN A 46 0.26 4.76 -9.05
CA ASN A 46 0.86 5.61 -10.10
C ASN A 46 1.71 6.78 -9.54
N GLN A 47 1.41 7.22 -8.32
CA GLN A 47 2.11 8.31 -7.64
C GLN A 47 3.09 7.84 -6.57
N PHE A 48 3.26 6.51 -6.40
CA PHE A 48 4.20 5.94 -5.46
C PHE A 48 5.64 6.29 -5.86
N GLY A 49 6.44 6.75 -4.90
CA GLY A 49 7.78 7.29 -5.16
C GLY A 49 7.81 8.77 -5.56
N LYS A 50 6.65 9.44 -5.66
CA LYS A 50 6.54 10.89 -5.94
C LYS A 50 5.77 11.61 -4.83
N GLU A 51 4.47 11.36 -4.75
CA GLU A 51 3.60 11.95 -3.73
C GLU A 51 3.47 11.04 -2.51
N TYR A 52 3.47 9.72 -2.74
CA TYR A 52 3.38 8.72 -1.68
C TYR A 52 4.73 8.04 -1.51
N MET A 53 5.39 8.37 -0.41
CA MET A 53 6.69 7.83 -0.04
C MET A 53 6.73 7.49 1.44
N PHE A 54 7.51 6.47 1.78
CA PHE A 54 7.89 6.16 3.14
C PHE A 54 9.25 5.46 3.13
N THR A 55 9.94 5.50 4.26
CA THR A 55 11.21 4.80 4.46
C THR A 55 10.97 3.46 5.15
N PHE A 56 11.72 2.43 4.73
CA PHE A 56 11.71 1.09 5.31
C PHE A 56 12.65 1.00 6.52
#